data_AF-A0A9P3Q844-F1
#
_entry.id   AF-A0A9P3Q844-F1
#
_cell.length_a   1.000
_cell.length_b   1.000
_cell.length_c   1.000
_cell.angle_alpha   90.00
_cell.angle_beta   90.00
_cell.angle_gamma   90.00
#
_symmetry.space_group_name_H-M   'P 1'
#
loop_
_entity.id
_entity.type
_entity.pdbx_description
1 polymer ?
#
loop_
_entity_poly.entity_id
_entity_poly.type
_entity_poly.pdbx_seq_one_letter_code
_entity_poly.pdbx_strand_id
1 'polypeptide(L)'
;MSFLVNEPHVMATAAADLEGIASALSTAGAAAAGPTSSLLAAAGDEVSAAIADLFGAYGRQCQDVLTHASAFQYQFQQSLGAAANAYANAETAIANSLPGLLGAPSAPAPGAVSLPPFPPNLLSIIIGGTGVPIPTPKLINGALDLYIRPDALHPTVPFPLVTPEELYPLTGVRSMTLNASVQEGLNILDGALYKQIAMLNQPVTVFGISQSSVIASLEMPNTVTGWFSMAICL
;
A
#
# COMPACT_ATOMS: atom_id res chain seq x y z
N MET A 1 -6.26 -16.00 17.66
CA MET A 1 -4.86 -16.10 17.20
C MET A 1 -4.75 -15.22 15.96
N SER A 2 -3.97 -14.15 15.99
CA SER A 2 -3.67 -13.35 14.79
C SER A 2 -2.59 -14.08 14.00
N PHE A 3 -2.87 -14.44 12.74
CA PHE A 3 -1.86 -14.98 11.84
C PHE A 3 -1.14 -13.82 11.17
N LEU A 4 0.19 -13.77 11.28
CA LEU A 4 1.02 -12.78 10.60
C LEU A 4 1.66 -13.45 9.40
N VAL A 5 1.35 -12.93 8.22
CA VAL A 5 1.91 -13.37 6.94
C VAL A 5 3.00 -12.39 6.56
N ASN A 6 4.18 -12.90 6.20
CA ASN A 6 5.24 -12.09 5.63
C ASN A 6 5.70 -12.76 4.34
N GLU A 7 6.00 -11.96 3.32
CA GLU A 7 6.56 -12.43 2.05
C GLU A 7 7.92 -11.74 1.85
N PRO A 8 9.03 -12.37 2.29
CA PRO A 8 10.35 -11.74 2.26
C PRO A 8 10.78 -11.30 0.86
N HIS A 9 10.46 -12.10 -0.16
CA HIS A 9 10.76 -11.77 -1.55
C HIS A 9 10.00 -10.52 -2.01
N VAL A 10 8.71 -10.41 -1.68
CA VAL A 10 7.89 -9.25 -2.08
C VAL A 10 8.38 -7.99 -1.37
N MET A 11 8.76 -8.09 -0.09
CA MET A 11 9.38 -6.98 0.63
C MET A 11 10.71 -6.54 0.00
N ALA A 12 11.53 -7.48 -0.48
CA ALA A 12 12.78 -7.17 -1.18
C ALA A 12 12.54 -6.50 -2.55
N THR A 13 11.54 -6.97 -3.31
CA THR A 13 11.14 -6.32 -4.57
C THR A 13 10.60 -4.92 -4.32
N ALA A 14 9.73 -4.74 -3.32
CA ALA A 14 9.21 -3.43 -2.94
C ALA A 14 10.33 -2.47 -2.51
N ALA A 15 11.35 -2.96 -1.79
CA ALA A 15 12.53 -2.15 -1.45
C ALA A 15 13.31 -1.69 -2.70
N ALA A 16 13.39 -2.50 -3.76
CA ALA A 16 14.02 -2.10 -5.01
C ALA A 16 13.16 -1.09 -5.80
N ASP A 17 11.83 -1.28 -5.84
CA ASP A 17 10.93 -0.34 -6.50
C ASP A 17 10.96 1.05 -5.82
N LEU A 18 11.03 1.08 -4.49
CA LEU A 18 11.20 2.31 -3.72
C LEU A 18 12.52 3.03 -4.05
N GLU A 19 13.58 2.31 -4.38
CA GLU A 19 14.84 2.91 -4.85
C GLU A 19 14.63 3.66 -6.17
N GLY A 20 13.92 3.03 -7.10
CA GLY A 20 13.58 3.64 -8.39
C GLY A 20 12.74 4.90 -8.22
N ILE A 21 11.73 4.87 -7.34
CA ILE A 21 10.89 6.02 -7.02
C ILE A 21 11.71 7.14 -6.37
N ALA A 22 12.57 6.81 -5.39
CA ALA A 22 13.42 7.79 -4.71
C ALA A 22 14.39 8.48 -5.69
N SER A 23 14.97 7.72 -6.62
CA SER A 23 15.84 8.24 -7.69
C SER A 23 15.08 9.19 -8.63
N ALA A 24 13.88 8.80 -9.06
CA ALA A 24 13.03 9.64 -9.91
C ALA A 24 12.63 10.94 -9.20
N LEU A 25 12.26 10.86 -7.91
CA LEU A 25 11.88 12.02 -7.11
C LEU A 25 13.06 12.96 -6.88
N SER A 26 14.26 12.43 -6.60
CA SER A 26 15.48 13.22 -6.48
C SER A 26 15.81 13.97 -7.76
N THR A 27 15.72 13.28 -8.91
CA THR A 27 15.94 13.89 -10.23
C THR A 27 14.94 15.00 -10.53
N ALA A 28 13.65 14.75 -10.27
CA ALA A 28 12.59 15.74 -10.46
C ALA A 28 12.76 16.94 -9.51
N GLY A 29 13.08 16.69 -8.25
CA GLY A 29 13.34 17.72 -7.24
C GLY A 29 14.50 18.63 -7.64
N ALA A 30 15.61 18.05 -8.09
CA ALA A 30 16.78 18.79 -8.58
C ALA A 30 16.44 19.62 -9.84
N ALA A 31 15.71 19.05 -10.79
CA ALA A 31 15.27 19.77 -11.99
C ALA A 31 14.34 20.96 -11.66
N ALA A 32 13.51 20.82 -10.64
CA ALA A 32 12.60 21.88 -10.18
C ALA A 32 13.27 22.95 -9.32
N ALA A 33 14.42 22.67 -8.69
CA ALA A 33 15.03 23.54 -7.69
C ALA A 33 15.33 24.96 -8.23
N GLY A 34 16.07 25.06 -9.34
CA GLY A 34 16.37 26.33 -10.00
C GLY A 34 15.12 27.13 -10.40
N PRO A 35 14.25 26.59 -11.29
CA PRO A 35 13.11 27.33 -11.83
C PRO A 35 12.07 27.73 -10.79
N THR A 36 12.00 27.06 -9.62
CA THR A 36 11.02 27.40 -8.57
C THR A 36 11.58 28.30 -7.47
N SER A 37 12.90 28.29 -7.23
CA SER A 37 13.51 29.08 -6.15
C SER A 37 14.09 30.42 -6.60
N SER A 38 14.35 30.58 -7.90
CA SER A 38 15.01 31.76 -8.49
C SER A 38 14.08 32.47 -9.50
N LEU A 39 12.82 32.64 -9.12
CA LEU A 39 11.82 33.28 -9.98
C LEU A 39 12.18 34.77 -10.21
N LEU A 40 12.14 35.22 -11.45
CA LEU A 40 12.33 36.63 -11.79
C LEU A 40 10.99 37.38 -11.69
N ALA A 41 11.05 38.65 -11.30
CA ALA A 41 9.90 39.54 -11.32
C ALA A 41 9.37 39.69 -12.75
N ALA A 42 8.04 39.61 -12.92
CA ALA A 42 7.40 39.72 -14.23
C ALA A 42 7.51 41.14 -14.84
N ALA A 43 7.64 42.16 -13.98
CA ALA A 43 7.85 43.55 -14.33
C ALA A 43 8.69 44.26 -13.23
N GLY A 44 9.09 45.51 -13.48
CA GLY A 44 9.94 46.28 -12.57
C GLY A 44 9.21 46.95 -11.39
N ASP A 45 7.95 46.60 -11.16
CA ASP A 45 7.16 47.14 -10.05
C ASP A 45 7.31 46.31 -8.76
N GLU A 46 6.98 46.94 -7.64
CA GLU A 46 7.11 46.35 -6.29
C GLU A 46 6.20 45.12 -6.09
N VAL A 47 5.05 45.06 -6.76
CA VAL A 47 4.12 43.91 -6.64
C VAL A 47 4.70 42.69 -7.36
N SER A 48 5.24 42.88 -8.57
CA SER A 48 5.93 41.83 -9.32
C SER A 48 7.15 41.30 -8.57
N ALA A 49 7.92 42.18 -7.92
CA ALA A 49 9.05 41.79 -7.08
C ALA A 49 8.60 40.97 -5.86
N ALA A 50 7.58 41.43 -5.14
CA ALA A 50 7.06 40.75 -3.96
C ALA A 50 6.48 39.35 -4.29
N ILE A 51 5.80 39.21 -5.44
CA ILE A 51 5.28 37.93 -5.91
C ILE A 51 6.43 36.95 -6.24
N ALA A 52 7.46 37.40 -6.94
CA ALA A 52 8.63 36.58 -7.25
C ALA A 52 9.35 36.11 -5.99
N ASP A 53 9.51 37.01 -5.00
CA ASP A 53 10.10 36.69 -3.69
C ASP A 53 9.27 35.65 -2.93
N LEU A 54 7.95 35.80 -2.89
CA LEU A 54 7.04 34.85 -2.24
C LEU A 54 7.16 33.45 -2.83
N PHE A 55 7.06 33.33 -4.16
CA PHE A 55 7.15 32.02 -4.82
C PHE A 55 8.56 31.43 -4.74
N GLY A 56 9.61 32.26 -4.85
CA GLY A 56 10.98 31.81 -4.64
C GLY A 56 11.22 31.28 -3.22
N ALA A 57 10.65 31.93 -2.20
CA ALA A 57 10.70 31.46 -0.83
C ALA A 57 9.95 30.14 -0.64
N TYR A 58 8.76 30.01 -1.24
CA TYR A 58 8.00 28.75 -1.21
C TYR A 58 8.75 27.63 -1.94
N GLY A 59 9.39 27.91 -3.08
CA GLY A 59 10.23 26.95 -3.78
C GLY A 59 11.38 26.42 -2.92
N ARG A 60 12.04 27.28 -2.14
CA ARG A 60 13.08 26.86 -1.18
C ARG A 60 12.52 25.97 -0.05
N GLN A 61 11.37 26.33 0.52
CA GLN A 61 10.70 25.49 1.52
C GLN A 61 10.34 24.11 0.98
N CYS A 62 9.86 24.04 -0.26
CA CYS A 62 9.61 22.75 -0.92
C CYS A 62 10.88 21.91 -1.06
N GLN A 63 12.02 22.52 -1.40
CA GLN A 63 13.31 21.80 -1.48
C GLN A 63 13.79 21.30 -0.11
N ASP A 64 13.57 22.08 0.95
CA ASP A 64 13.86 21.65 2.32
C ASP A 64 13.03 20.41 2.69
N VAL A 65 11.72 20.42 2.39
CA VAL A 65 10.84 19.25 2.63
C VAL A 65 11.28 18.03 1.81
N LEU A 66 11.64 18.21 0.54
CA LEU A 66 12.14 17.12 -0.31
C LEU A 66 13.42 16.48 0.25
N THR A 67 14.27 17.27 0.91
CA THR A 67 15.48 16.77 1.58
C THR A 67 15.14 15.90 2.80
N HIS A 68 14.12 16.27 3.57
CA HIS A 68 13.65 15.44 4.70
C HIS A 68 12.97 14.16 4.20
N ALA A 69 12.18 14.25 3.14
CA ALA A 69 11.51 13.11 2.54
C ALA A 69 12.49 12.09 1.96
N SER A 70 13.58 12.54 1.32
CA SER A 70 14.60 11.64 0.77
C SER A 70 15.36 10.89 1.86
N ALA A 71 15.68 11.55 2.98
CA ALA A 71 16.30 10.91 4.13
C ALA A 71 15.39 9.84 4.76
N PHE A 72 14.10 10.16 4.91
CA PHE A 72 13.11 9.19 5.38
C PHE A 72 12.99 7.99 4.44
N GLN A 73 12.83 8.22 3.13
CA GLN A 73 12.72 7.16 2.13
C GLN A 73 13.92 6.21 2.17
N TYR A 74 15.13 6.75 2.30
CA TYR A 74 16.34 5.95 2.42
C TYR A 74 16.33 5.06 3.68
N GLN A 75 15.96 5.60 4.83
CA GLN A 75 15.87 4.83 6.09
C GLN A 75 14.77 3.78 6.04
N PHE A 76 13.63 4.11 5.42
CA PHE A 76 12.52 3.20 5.24
C PHE A 76 12.92 2.02 4.33
N GLN A 77 13.56 2.30 3.20
CA GLN A 77 14.07 1.27 2.28
C GLN A 77 15.06 0.32 2.97
N GLN A 78 16.02 0.86 3.72
CA GLN A 78 16.97 0.05 4.48
C GLN A 78 16.26 -0.84 5.52
N SER A 79 15.29 -0.28 6.23
CA SER A 79 14.53 -1.01 7.25
C SER A 79 13.69 -2.13 6.62
N LEU A 80 13.07 -1.87 5.48
CA LEU A 80 12.28 -2.86 4.74
C LEU A 80 13.16 -4.00 4.21
N GLY A 81 14.33 -3.67 3.64
CA GLY A 81 15.30 -4.68 3.20
C GLY A 81 15.86 -5.51 4.37
N ALA A 82 16.12 -4.88 5.51
CA ALA A 82 16.55 -5.58 6.72
C ALA A 82 15.45 -6.52 7.25
N ALA A 83 14.19 -6.08 7.26
CA ALA A 83 13.05 -6.90 7.67
C ALA A 83 12.88 -8.11 6.72
N ALA A 84 12.94 -7.89 5.41
CA ALA A 84 12.89 -8.96 4.41
C ALA A 84 13.97 -10.03 4.68
N ASN A 85 15.22 -9.61 4.88
CA ASN A 85 16.32 -10.53 5.18
C ASN A 85 16.10 -11.27 6.51
N ALA A 86 15.59 -10.59 7.54
CA ALA A 86 15.31 -11.21 8.84
C ALA A 86 14.26 -12.33 8.72
N TYR A 87 13.17 -12.07 8.00
CA TYR A 87 12.13 -13.08 7.77
C TYR A 87 12.62 -14.23 6.89
N ALA A 88 13.35 -13.97 5.80
CA ALA A 88 13.93 -15.03 4.97
C ALA A 88 14.89 -15.95 5.75
N ASN A 89 15.70 -15.36 6.64
CA ASN A 89 16.59 -16.13 7.52
C ASN A 89 15.79 -16.98 8.52
N ALA A 90 14.69 -16.45 9.06
CA ALA A 90 13.81 -17.20 9.96
C ALA A 90 13.16 -18.40 9.24
N GLU A 91 12.64 -18.21 8.02
CA GLU A 91 12.10 -19.29 7.20
C GLU A 91 13.14 -20.37 6.91
N THR A 92 14.35 -19.97 6.54
CA THR A 92 15.47 -20.91 6.29
C THR A 92 15.83 -21.69 7.56
N ALA A 93 15.91 -21.03 8.71
CA ALA A 93 16.20 -21.69 9.99
C ALA A 93 15.11 -22.72 10.37
N ILE A 94 13.84 -22.35 10.20
CA ILE A 94 12.70 -23.25 10.43
C ILE A 94 12.78 -24.45 9.47
N ALA A 95 12.96 -24.20 8.17
CA ALA A 95 13.06 -25.24 7.14
C ALA A 95 14.22 -26.21 7.39
N ASN A 96 15.35 -25.74 7.95
CA ASN A 96 16.48 -26.60 8.31
C ASN A 96 16.23 -27.42 9.59
N SER A 97 15.45 -26.88 10.54
CA SER A 97 15.13 -27.56 11.80
C SER A 97 14.01 -28.61 11.66
N LEU A 98 13.09 -28.41 10.72
CA LEU A 98 11.89 -29.23 10.54
C LEU A 98 12.17 -30.69 10.11
N PRO A 99 13.12 -30.97 9.19
CA PRO A 99 13.60 -32.33 8.89
C PRO A 99 14.13 -33.09 10.11
N GLY A 100 14.84 -32.40 11.01
CA GLY A 100 15.39 -33.00 12.23
C GLY A 100 14.31 -33.34 13.27
N LEU A 101 13.18 -32.63 13.24
CA LEU A 101 12.04 -32.86 14.13
C LEU A 101 11.05 -33.90 13.57
N LEU A 102 10.94 -34.03 12.24
CA LEU A 102 9.97 -34.90 11.56
C LEU A 102 10.59 -36.15 10.92
N GLY A 103 11.91 -36.28 10.89
CA GLY A 103 12.60 -37.43 10.27
C GLY A 103 12.44 -37.53 8.74
N ALA A 104 12.06 -36.44 8.05
CA ALA A 104 11.77 -36.42 6.62
C ALA A 104 12.82 -35.59 5.84
N PRO A 105 13.21 -35.98 4.61
CA PRO A 105 14.15 -35.21 3.80
C PRO A 105 13.55 -33.86 3.35
N SER A 106 14.36 -32.81 3.40
CA SER A 106 14.02 -31.44 2.99
C SER A 106 13.70 -31.35 1.50
N ALA A 107 12.51 -30.83 1.14
CA ALA A 107 12.16 -30.49 -0.23
C ALA A 107 12.57 -29.04 -0.57
N PRO A 108 13.04 -28.75 -1.81
CA PRO A 108 13.34 -27.39 -2.24
C PRO A 108 12.06 -26.65 -2.64
N ALA A 109 11.93 -25.37 -2.29
CA ALA A 109 10.80 -24.53 -2.67
C ALA A 109 11.07 -23.79 -4.00
N PRO A 110 10.17 -23.85 -5.00
CA PRO A 110 10.25 -22.97 -6.17
C PRO A 110 9.18 -21.87 -6.13
N GLY A 111 9.61 -20.62 -6.26
CA GLY A 111 9.04 -19.54 -7.10
C GLY A 111 7.52 -19.35 -7.24
N ALA A 112 6.69 -19.82 -6.31
CA ALA A 112 5.26 -19.55 -6.31
C ALA A 112 5.00 -18.17 -5.68
N VAL A 113 4.13 -17.37 -6.31
CA VAL A 113 3.42 -16.29 -5.60
C VAL A 113 2.87 -16.93 -4.33
N SER A 114 3.31 -16.49 -3.15
CA SER A 114 2.91 -17.19 -1.93
C SER A 114 1.43 -16.90 -1.74
N LEU A 115 0.66 -17.98 -1.64
CA LEU A 115 -0.75 -17.84 -1.33
C LEU A 115 -0.85 -17.36 0.12
N PRO A 116 -1.83 -16.51 0.44
CA PRO A 116 -2.14 -16.24 1.84
C PRO A 116 -2.25 -17.59 2.59
N PRO A 117 -1.62 -17.75 3.77
CA PRO A 117 -1.56 -19.01 4.51
C PRO A 117 -2.89 -19.36 5.18
N PHE A 118 -3.98 -18.78 4.70
CA PHE A 118 -5.34 -19.06 5.09
C PHE A 118 -6.21 -19.12 3.83
N PRO A 119 -7.22 -19.99 3.83
CA PRO A 119 -8.22 -19.98 2.77
C PRO A 119 -9.02 -18.66 2.79
N PRO A 120 -9.58 -18.24 1.65
CA PRO A 120 -10.48 -17.11 1.63
C PRO A 120 -11.76 -17.39 2.42
N ASN A 121 -12.33 -16.33 3.00
CA ASN A 121 -13.64 -16.41 3.64
C ASN A 121 -14.77 -16.38 2.59
N LEU A 122 -15.99 -16.74 3.00
CA LEU A 122 -17.17 -16.75 2.14
C LEU A 122 -17.46 -15.40 1.45
N LEU A 123 -16.99 -14.29 2.02
CA LEU A 123 -17.09 -12.97 1.43
C LEU A 123 -15.69 -12.37 1.29
N SER A 124 -15.38 -11.88 0.09
CA SER A 124 -14.18 -11.10 -0.19
C SER A 124 -14.53 -9.68 -0.60
N ILE A 125 -14.23 -8.70 0.25
CA ILE A 125 -14.35 -7.29 -0.07
C ILE A 125 -13.17 -6.90 -0.97
N ILE A 126 -13.45 -6.33 -2.14
CA ILE A 126 -12.44 -5.92 -3.12
C ILE A 126 -12.57 -4.42 -3.33
N ILE A 127 -11.48 -3.68 -3.13
CA ILE A 127 -11.43 -2.22 -3.21
C ILE A 127 -10.51 -1.81 -4.37
N GLY A 128 -10.88 -0.73 -5.06
CA GLY A 128 -10.12 -0.17 -6.17
C GLY A 128 -8.80 0.47 -5.75
N GLY A 129 -8.00 0.89 -6.72
CA GLY A 129 -6.81 1.71 -6.46
C GLY A 129 -7.06 3.17 -6.84
N THR A 130 -6.06 4.03 -6.62
CA THR A 130 -6.12 5.46 -6.95
C THR A 130 -6.67 5.70 -8.37
N GLY A 131 -7.70 6.53 -8.50
CA GLY A 131 -8.38 6.86 -9.76
C GLY A 131 -9.37 5.79 -10.24
N VAL A 132 -9.59 4.72 -9.47
CA VAL A 132 -10.52 3.62 -9.77
C VAL A 132 -11.49 3.42 -8.60
N PRO A 133 -12.42 4.37 -8.35
CA PRO A 133 -13.31 4.33 -7.17
C PRO A 133 -14.24 3.10 -7.17
N ILE A 134 -14.57 2.62 -8.37
CA ILE A 134 -15.41 1.45 -8.58
C ILE A 134 -14.50 0.31 -9.07
N PRO A 135 -14.34 -0.78 -8.29
CA PRO A 135 -13.55 -1.92 -8.72
C PRO A 135 -13.99 -2.46 -10.08
N THR A 136 -13.07 -2.53 -11.03
CA THR A 136 -13.38 -3.03 -12.38
C THR A 136 -13.44 -4.57 -12.39
N PRO A 137 -14.15 -5.19 -13.37
CA PRO A 137 -14.14 -6.64 -13.52
C PRO A 137 -12.73 -7.23 -13.68
N LYS A 138 -11.82 -6.52 -14.35
CA LYS A 138 -10.42 -6.93 -14.49
C LYS A 138 -9.72 -7.01 -13.13
N LEU A 139 -9.94 -6.01 -12.26
CA LEU A 139 -9.37 -6.01 -10.91
C LEU A 139 -9.95 -7.13 -10.05
N ILE A 140 -11.28 -7.31 -10.10
CA ILE A 140 -11.97 -8.36 -9.34
C ILE A 140 -11.44 -9.74 -9.75
N ASN A 141 -11.39 -10.03 -11.05
CA ASN A 141 -10.88 -11.31 -11.53
C ASN A 141 -9.40 -11.49 -11.19
N GLY A 142 -8.57 -10.45 -11.32
CA GLY A 142 -7.17 -10.51 -10.92
C GLY A 142 -6.99 -10.79 -9.41
N ALA A 143 -7.80 -10.17 -8.56
CA ALA A 143 -7.82 -10.44 -7.12
C ALA A 143 -8.14 -11.91 -6.84
N LEU A 144 -9.16 -12.46 -7.51
CA LEU A 144 -9.59 -13.85 -7.35
C LEU A 144 -8.55 -14.85 -7.89
N ASP A 145 -8.02 -14.64 -9.08
CA ASP A 145 -7.15 -15.60 -9.76
C ASP A 145 -5.72 -15.62 -9.17
N LEU A 146 -5.25 -14.47 -8.69
CA LEU A 146 -3.85 -14.32 -8.28
C LEU A 146 -3.65 -14.36 -6.76
N TYR A 147 -4.59 -13.81 -5.98
CA TYR A 147 -4.37 -13.54 -4.56
C TYR A 147 -5.34 -14.26 -3.64
N ILE A 148 -6.65 -14.18 -3.89
CA ILE A 148 -7.70 -14.75 -3.03
C ILE A 148 -7.85 -16.26 -3.28
N ARG A 149 -7.76 -16.68 -4.55
CA ARG A 149 -7.81 -18.07 -5.05
C ARG A 149 -8.85 -18.96 -4.35
N PRO A 150 -10.16 -18.66 -4.48
CA PRO A 150 -11.19 -19.54 -3.97
C PRO A 150 -11.16 -20.91 -4.63
N ASP A 151 -11.54 -21.94 -3.88
CA ASP A 151 -11.64 -23.31 -4.35
C ASP A 151 -12.96 -23.95 -3.91
N ALA A 152 -13.18 -25.22 -4.25
CA ALA A 152 -14.43 -25.91 -3.93
C ALA A 152 -14.66 -26.12 -2.41
N LEU A 153 -13.60 -26.17 -1.62
CA LEU A 153 -13.64 -26.28 -0.16
C LEU A 153 -13.69 -24.90 0.52
N HIS A 154 -13.22 -23.86 -0.18
CA HIS A 154 -13.13 -22.48 0.30
C HIS A 154 -13.71 -21.50 -0.75
N PRO A 155 -15.03 -21.51 -0.98
CA PRO A 155 -15.64 -20.59 -1.92
C PRO A 155 -15.65 -19.17 -1.36
N THR A 156 -15.60 -18.19 -2.26
CA THR A 156 -15.81 -16.77 -1.91
C THR A 156 -16.80 -16.11 -2.84
N VAL A 157 -17.55 -15.16 -2.30
CA VAL A 157 -18.38 -14.22 -3.04
C VAL A 157 -17.65 -12.87 -3.08
N PRO A 158 -17.23 -12.38 -4.27
CA PRO A 158 -16.60 -11.07 -4.38
C PRO A 158 -17.63 -9.97 -4.11
N PHE A 159 -17.28 -9.05 -3.23
CA PHE A 159 -18.05 -7.86 -2.89
C PHE A 159 -17.23 -6.61 -3.26
N PRO A 160 -17.47 -6.02 -4.44
CA PRO A 160 -16.78 -4.79 -4.82
C PRO A 160 -17.27 -3.64 -3.93
N LEU A 161 -16.36 -3.04 -3.19
CA LEU A 161 -16.65 -1.89 -2.34
C LEU A 161 -16.15 -0.62 -3.03
N VAL A 162 -17.05 0.35 -3.16
CA VAL A 162 -16.74 1.67 -3.73
C VAL A 162 -16.13 2.54 -2.64
N THR A 163 -14.92 3.02 -2.88
CA THR A 163 -14.23 4.01 -2.06
C THR A 163 -13.82 5.18 -2.96
N PRO A 164 -13.56 6.39 -2.44
CA PRO A 164 -13.29 7.54 -3.29
C PRO A 164 -12.02 7.36 -4.15
N GLU A 165 -10.96 6.78 -3.61
CA GLU A 165 -9.68 6.54 -4.31
C GLU A 165 -9.13 7.77 -5.05
N GLU A 166 -9.35 8.96 -4.52
CA GLU A 166 -8.96 10.24 -5.09
C GLU A 166 -7.56 10.68 -4.60
N LEU A 167 -6.86 11.41 -5.46
CA LEU A 167 -5.53 11.96 -5.21
C LEU A 167 -5.36 13.26 -6.00
N TYR A 168 -5.77 14.39 -5.43
CA TYR A 168 -5.49 15.70 -6.03
C TYR A 168 -3.97 15.96 -6.08
N PRO A 169 -3.44 16.45 -7.22
CA PRO A 169 -4.13 16.81 -8.46
C PRO A 169 -4.21 15.67 -9.51
N LEU A 170 -3.64 14.50 -9.24
CA LEU A 170 -3.51 13.38 -10.17
C LEU A 170 -4.85 12.88 -10.72
N THR A 171 -5.89 12.81 -9.87
CA THR A 171 -7.24 12.37 -10.27
C THR A 171 -8.14 13.51 -10.74
N GLY A 172 -7.60 14.72 -10.90
CA GLY A 172 -8.30 15.88 -11.44
C GLY A 172 -8.49 17.01 -10.42
N VAL A 173 -8.75 18.21 -10.93
CA VAL A 173 -8.74 19.47 -10.16
C VAL A 173 -9.88 19.62 -9.14
N ARG A 174 -10.87 18.72 -9.14
CA ARG A 174 -11.99 18.68 -8.20
C ARG A 174 -11.97 17.45 -7.28
N SER A 175 -10.88 16.70 -7.29
CA SER A 175 -10.73 15.53 -6.46
C SER A 175 -10.25 15.89 -5.04
N MET A 176 -10.51 15.03 -4.09
CA MET A 176 -10.02 15.06 -2.72
C MET A 176 -8.50 14.94 -2.67
N THR A 177 -7.91 15.46 -1.60
CA THR A 177 -6.52 15.13 -1.25
C THR A 177 -6.43 13.67 -0.81
N LEU A 178 -5.23 13.08 -0.88
CA LEU A 178 -4.98 11.70 -0.43
C LEU A 178 -5.56 11.44 0.97
N ASN A 179 -5.28 12.32 1.93
CA ASN A 179 -5.74 12.15 3.31
C ASN A 179 -7.27 12.18 3.42
N ALA A 180 -7.94 13.08 2.69
CA ALA A 180 -9.40 13.14 2.70
C ALA A 180 -10.01 11.89 2.07
N SER A 181 -9.43 11.41 0.95
CA SER A 181 -9.88 10.19 0.29
C SER A 181 -9.69 8.94 1.15
N VAL A 182 -8.51 8.80 1.79
CA VAL A 182 -8.22 7.67 2.70
C VAL A 182 -9.15 7.70 3.91
N GLN A 183 -9.39 8.87 4.52
CA GLN A 183 -10.26 8.98 5.68
C GLN A 183 -11.71 8.59 5.35
N GLU A 184 -12.22 9.02 4.20
CA GLU A 184 -13.57 8.65 3.77
C GLU A 184 -13.64 7.16 3.41
N GLY A 185 -12.58 6.62 2.76
CA GLY A 185 -12.44 5.20 2.50
C GLY A 185 -12.46 4.34 3.77
N LEU A 186 -11.84 4.82 4.86
CA LEU A 186 -11.89 4.16 6.17
C LEU A 186 -13.32 4.11 6.72
N ASN A 187 -14.03 5.23 6.71
CA ASN A 187 -15.44 5.27 7.17
C ASN A 187 -16.33 4.28 6.40
N ILE A 188 -16.11 4.19 5.08
CA ILE A 188 -16.86 3.28 4.21
C ILE A 188 -16.51 1.82 4.50
N LEU A 189 -15.22 1.50 4.64
CA LEU A 189 -14.77 0.15 4.94
C LEU A 189 -15.24 -0.30 6.33
N ASP A 190 -15.08 0.53 7.37
CA ASP A 190 -15.60 0.27 8.71
C ASP A 190 -17.10 -0.04 8.68
N GLY A 191 -17.90 0.78 7.99
CA GLY A 191 -19.34 0.53 7.84
C GLY A 191 -19.68 -0.78 7.11
N ALA A 192 -18.88 -1.19 6.12
CA ALA A 192 -19.05 -2.47 5.42
C ALA A 192 -18.67 -3.66 6.33
N LEU A 193 -17.57 -3.53 7.07
CA LEU A 193 -17.09 -4.54 8.02
C LEU A 193 -18.04 -4.70 9.19
N TYR A 194 -18.58 -3.61 9.75
CA TYR A 194 -19.57 -3.65 10.83
C TYR A 194 -20.80 -4.47 10.45
N LYS A 195 -21.35 -4.26 9.24
CA LYS A 195 -22.50 -5.05 8.75
C LYS A 195 -22.17 -6.53 8.64
N GLN A 196 -21.00 -6.89 8.13
CA GLN A 196 -20.66 -8.28 7.87
C GLN A 196 -20.19 -9.03 9.12
N ILE A 197 -19.37 -8.39 9.95
CA ILE A 197 -18.74 -9.01 11.12
C ILE A 197 -19.63 -8.88 12.34
N ALA A 198 -20.13 -7.67 12.64
CA ALA A 198 -20.90 -7.44 13.87
C ALA A 198 -22.36 -7.88 13.74
N MET A 199 -22.99 -7.72 12.56
CA MET A 199 -24.40 -8.10 12.39
C MET A 199 -24.59 -9.54 11.88
N LEU A 200 -23.72 -10.01 10.97
CA LEU A 200 -23.87 -11.34 10.35
C LEU A 200 -22.93 -12.39 10.94
N ASN A 201 -21.99 -12.00 11.80
CA ASN A 201 -21.00 -12.89 12.40
C ASN A 201 -20.21 -13.70 11.36
N GLN A 202 -19.90 -13.06 10.23
CA GLN A 202 -19.19 -13.65 9.11
C GLN A 202 -17.77 -13.07 9.02
N PRO A 203 -16.72 -13.90 9.08
CA PRO A 203 -15.37 -13.45 8.78
C PRO A 203 -15.29 -13.04 7.31
N VAL A 204 -14.39 -12.11 6.99
CA VAL A 204 -14.24 -11.59 5.63
C VAL A 204 -12.77 -11.58 5.21
N THR A 205 -12.56 -11.64 3.90
CA THR A 205 -11.26 -11.35 3.29
C THR A 205 -11.35 -9.95 2.69
N VAL A 206 -10.40 -9.07 2.99
CA VAL A 206 -10.32 -7.75 2.35
C VAL A 206 -9.11 -7.74 1.42
N PHE A 207 -9.32 -7.27 0.20
CA PHE A 207 -8.29 -7.08 -0.82
C PHE A 207 -8.31 -5.62 -1.29
N GLY A 208 -7.15 -4.98 -1.22
CA GLY A 208 -6.94 -3.61 -1.68
C GLY A 208 -5.61 -3.47 -2.41
N ILE A 209 -5.53 -2.49 -3.30
CA ILE A 209 -4.34 -2.12 -4.08
C ILE A 209 -4.08 -0.61 -3.96
N SER A 210 -2.81 -0.20 -4.04
CA SER A 210 -2.45 1.23 -4.01
C SER A 210 -3.02 1.94 -2.76
N GLN A 211 -3.86 2.98 -2.89
CA GLN A 211 -4.44 3.69 -1.76
C GLN A 211 -5.35 2.80 -0.89
N SER A 212 -6.08 1.84 -1.47
CA SER A 212 -6.93 0.95 -0.67
C SER A 212 -6.17 -0.10 0.15
N SER A 213 -4.90 -0.38 -0.16
CA SER A 213 -4.06 -1.18 0.75
C SER A 213 -3.72 -0.41 2.02
N VAL A 214 -3.60 0.93 1.94
CA VAL A 214 -3.45 1.81 3.11
C VAL A 214 -4.75 1.81 3.92
N ILE A 215 -5.91 1.97 3.28
CA ILE A 215 -7.22 1.93 3.94
C ILE A 215 -7.40 0.60 4.68
N ALA A 216 -7.16 -0.54 4.01
CA ALA A 216 -7.29 -1.86 4.63
C ALA A 216 -6.31 -2.07 5.80
N SER A 217 -5.07 -1.58 5.68
CA SER A 217 -4.06 -1.71 6.73
C SER A 217 -4.38 -0.86 7.96
N LEU A 218 -4.92 0.34 7.75
CA LEU A 218 -5.32 1.26 8.82
C LEU A 218 -6.60 0.80 9.54
N GLU A 219 -7.49 0.09 8.84
CA GLU A 219 -8.73 -0.42 9.41
C GLU A 219 -8.54 -1.71 10.23
N MET A 220 -7.54 -2.51 9.87
CA MET A 220 -7.22 -3.77 10.54
C MET A 220 -7.18 -3.70 12.08
N PRO A 221 -6.48 -2.75 12.74
CA PRO A 221 -6.44 -2.67 14.20
C PRO A 221 -7.77 -2.26 14.86
N ASN A 222 -8.70 -1.65 14.11
CA ASN A 222 -9.98 -1.16 14.65
C ASN A 222 -11.04 -2.26 14.76
N THR A 223 -10.76 -3.47 14.25
CA THR A 223 -11.69 -4.60 14.24
C THR A 223 -11.33 -5.68 15.27
N VAL A 224 -12.35 -6.28 15.91
CA VAL A 224 -12.18 -7.18 17.07
C VAL A 224 -11.37 -8.43 16.69
N THR A 225 -10.29 -8.66 17.43
CA THR A 225 -9.29 -9.72 17.21
C THR A 225 -9.92 -11.11 17.27
N GLY A 226 -10.11 -11.79 16.12
CA GLY A 226 -10.59 -13.18 16.10
C GLY A 226 -11.31 -13.65 14.83
N TRP A 227 -11.69 -12.74 13.92
CA TRP A 227 -12.60 -13.04 12.81
C TRP A 227 -12.02 -12.73 11.41
N PHE A 228 -10.69 -12.73 11.23
CA PHE A 228 -10.08 -12.25 9.98
C PHE A 228 -8.95 -13.12 9.42
N SER A 229 -8.86 -13.04 8.09
CA SER A 229 -7.87 -13.63 7.20
C SER A 229 -7.67 -12.64 6.03
N MET A 230 -6.57 -11.88 6.01
CA MET A 230 -6.36 -10.73 5.09
C MET A 230 -5.10 -10.86 4.24
N ALA A 231 -5.25 -10.83 2.92
CA ALA A 231 -4.16 -10.83 1.95
C ALA A 231 -3.85 -9.37 1.54
N ILE A 232 -2.75 -8.82 2.04
CA ILE A 232 -2.24 -7.51 1.65
C ILE A 232 -1.26 -7.73 0.49
N CYS A 233 -1.50 -7.12 -0.67
CA CYS A 233 -0.49 -7.04 -1.72
C CYS A 233 -0.02 -5.58 -1.81
N LEU A 234 1.31 -5.40 -1.65
CA LEU A 234 2.01 -4.16 -2.01
C LEU A 234 2.22 -4.10 -3.52
#